data_AF-A0A7C1NFN7-F1
#
_entry.id   AF-A0A7C1NFN7-F1
#
_cell.length_a   1.000
_cell.length_b   1.000
_cell.length_c   1.000
_cell.angle_alpha   90.00
_cell.angle_beta   90.00
_cell.angle_gamma   90.00
#
_symmetry.space_group_name_H-M   'P 1'
#
loop_
_entity.id
_entity.type
_entity.pdbx_description
1 polymer ?
#
loop_
_entity_poly.entity_id
_entity_poly.type
_entity_poly.pdbx_seq_one_letter_code
_entity_poly.pdbx_strand_id
1 'polypeptide(L)'
;YVVRGNAYADLKEYDKAVRDYDRAIKLDPRNSRAYSNRGLAYNDLEQYGRAIRDFDKAIELNPEYALAYFGRGGAYIRLNRIKEGCAEWEMACGLGECSGLNYAIQERLCE
;
A
#
# COMPACT_ATOMS: atom_id res chain seq x y z
N TYR A 1 -17.54 -3.43 -6.13
CA TYR A 1 -17.08 -2.59 -5.02
C TYR A 1 -15.68 -2.02 -5.26
N VAL A 2 -14.66 -2.83 -5.57
CA VAL A 2 -13.29 -2.32 -5.87
C VAL A 2 -13.28 -1.21 -6.92
N VAL A 3 -13.95 -1.37 -8.06
CA VAL A 3 -13.97 -0.35 -9.14
C VAL A 3 -14.51 1.00 -8.66
N ARG A 4 -15.60 1.00 -7.87
CA ARG A 4 -16.17 2.24 -7.33
C ARG A 4 -15.31 2.81 -6.21
N GLY A 5 -14.70 1.94 -5.40
CA GLY A 5 -13.68 2.34 -4.42
C GLY A 5 -12.51 3.06 -5.06
N ASN A 6 -12.00 2.55 -6.19
CA ASN A 6 -10.94 3.21 -6.96
C ASN A 6 -11.40 4.58 -7.46
N ALA A 7 -12.60 4.68 -8.04
CA ALA A 7 -13.14 5.96 -8.48
C ALA A 7 -13.25 6.98 -7.34
N TYR A 8 -13.63 6.56 -6.13
CA TYR A 8 -13.61 7.43 -4.95
C TYR A 8 -12.19 7.84 -4.55
N ALA A 9 -11.22 6.93 -4.62
CA ALA A 9 -9.81 7.23 -4.32
C ALA A 9 -9.23 8.24 -5.33
N ASP A 10 -9.54 8.11 -6.62
CA ASP A 10 -9.13 9.05 -7.67
C ASP A 10 -9.73 10.46 -7.43
N LEU A 11 -10.94 10.53 -6.88
CA LEU A 11 -11.59 11.76 -6.43
C LEU A 11 -11.12 12.24 -5.05
N LYS A 12 -10.14 11.57 -4.43
CA LYS A 12 -9.63 11.82 -3.08
C LYS A 12 -10.67 11.70 -1.97
N GLU A 13 -11.78 11.02 -2.23
CA GLU A 13 -12.83 10.72 -1.26
C GLU A 13 -12.50 9.43 -0.49
N TYR A 14 -11.35 9.41 0.19
CA TYR A 14 -10.75 8.19 0.75
C TYR A 14 -11.64 7.44 1.75
N ASP A 15 -12.42 8.14 2.58
CA ASP A 15 -13.37 7.48 3.51
C ASP A 15 -14.49 6.72 2.77
N LYS A 16 -14.91 7.20 1.59
CA LYS A 16 -15.87 6.45 0.75
C LYS A 16 -15.18 5.28 0.07
N ALA A 17 -13.95 5.46 -0.40
CA ALA A 17 -13.13 4.40 -0.97
C ALA A 17 -12.95 3.24 0.02
N VAL A 18 -12.56 3.53 1.27
CA VAL A 18 -12.39 2.55 2.36
C VAL A 18 -13.66 1.75 2.59
N ARG A 19 -14.84 2.39 2.65
CA ARG A 19 -16.12 1.68 2.83
C ARG A 19 -16.43 0.72 1.68
N ASP A 20 -16.09 1.08 0.46
CA ASP A 20 -16.26 0.19 -0.68
C ASP A 20 -15.25 -0.96 -0.67
N TYR A 21 -13.99 -0.71 -0.31
CA TYR A 21 -13.01 -1.79 -0.15
C TYR A 21 -13.38 -2.74 0.99
N ASP A 22 -13.88 -2.24 2.12
CA ASP A 22 -14.44 -3.07 3.21
C ASP A 22 -15.51 -4.02 2.70
N ARG A 23 -16.42 -3.52 1.86
CA ARG A 23 -17.47 -4.34 1.28
C ARG A 23 -16.92 -5.36 0.28
N ALA A 24 -15.91 -4.98 -0.50
CA ALA A 24 -15.21 -5.91 -1.39
C ALA A 24 -14.55 -7.06 -0.61
N ILE A 25 -13.85 -6.74 0.47
CA ILE A 25 -13.15 -7.70 1.35
C ILE A 25 -14.15 -8.62 2.06
N LYS A 26 -15.29 -8.11 2.51
CA LYS A 26 -16.36 -8.95 3.10
C LYS A 26 -16.93 -9.96 2.11
N LEU A 27 -16.96 -9.63 0.82
CA LEU A 27 -17.46 -10.52 -0.24
C LEU A 27 -16.40 -11.51 -0.69
N ASP A 28 -15.15 -11.07 -0.78
CA ASP A 28 -14.00 -11.90 -1.12
C ASP A 28 -12.82 -11.59 -0.18
N PRO A 29 -12.70 -12.34 0.94
CA PRO A 29 -11.61 -12.15 1.89
C PRO A 29 -10.22 -12.50 1.35
N ARG A 30 -10.12 -13.09 0.15
CA ARG A 30 -8.85 -13.46 -0.51
C ARG A 30 -8.41 -12.43 -1.56
N ASN A 31 -9.13 -11.33 -1.70
CA ASN A 31 -8.82 -10.30 -2.69
C ASN A 31 -7.65 -9.41 -2.23
N SER A 32 -6.42 -9.81 -2.54
CA SER A 32 -5.20 -9.05 -2.21
C SER A 32 -5.22 -7.59 -2.72
N ARG A 33 -5.79 -7.36 -3.92
CA ARG A 33 -5.96 -6.02 -4.50
C ARG A 33 -6.86 -5.13 -3.65
N ALA A 34 -7.97 -5.66 -3.13
CA ALA A 34 -8.87 -4.88 -2.28
C ALA A 34 -8.20 -4.45 -0.97
N TYR A 35 -7.38 -5.32 -0.36
CA TYR A 35 -6.57 -4.94 0.80
C TYR A 35 -5.53 -3.88 0.44
N SER A 36 -4.74 -4.08 -0.62
CA SER A 36 -3.73 -3.10 -1.03
C SER A 36 -4.34 -1.72 -1.34
N ASN A 37 -5.47 -1.67 -2.04
CA ASN A 37 -6.13 -0.41 -2.35
C ASN A 37 -6.73 0.28 -1.10
N ARG A 38 -7.22 -0.50 -0.13
CA ARG A 38 -7.65 0.04 1.17
C ARG A 38 -6.45 0.55 1.98
N GLY A 39 -5.32 -0.15 1.90
CA GLY A 39 -4.05 0.29 2.50
C GLY A 39 -3.58 1.62 1.94
N LEU A 40 -3.64 1.81 0.61
CA LEU A 40 -3.33 3.09 -0.04
C LEU A 40 -4.27 4.21 0.44
N ALA A 41 -5.58 3.95 0.49
CA ALA A 41 -6.53 4.93 1.02
C ALA A 41 -6.26 5.28 2.50
N TYR A 42 -5.82 4.32 3.32
CA TYR A 42 -5.39 4.60 4.69
C TYR A 42 -4.09 5.40 4.76
N ASN A 43 -3.14 5.20 3.84
CA ASN A 43 -1.94 6.04 3.76
C ASN A 43 -2.31 7.50 3.45
N ASP A 44 -3.22 7.73 2.52
CA ASP A 44 -3.69 9.08 2.16
C ASP A 44 -4.49 9.75 3.29
N LEU A 45 -5.12 8.95 4.16
CA LEU A 45 -5.76 9.40 5.40
C LEU A 45 -4.80 9.49 6.59
N GLU A 46 -3.50 9.31 6.37
CA GLU A 46 -2.44 9.30 7.41
C GLU A 46 -2.63 8.23 8.51
N GLN A 47 -3.46 7.21 8.23
CA GLN A 47 -3.72 6.07 9.11
C GLN A 47 -2.71 4.94 8.86
N TYR A 48 -1.41 5.25 8.95
CA TYR A 48 -0.32 4.36 8.51
C TYR A 48 -0.33 2.98 9.18
N GLY A 49 -0.68 2.89 10.47
CA GLY A 49 -0.80 1.59 11.15
C GLY A 49 -1.97 0.71 10.66
N ARG A 50 -3.01 1.31 10.08
CA ARG A 50 -4.06 0.55 9.38
C ARG A 50 -3.59 0.15 7.99
N ALA A 51 -2.91 1.05 7.29
CA ALA A 51 -2.34 0.79 5.97
C ALA A 51 -1.38 -0.41 6.00
N ILE A 52 -0.44 -0.44 6.96
CA ILE A 52 0.52 -1.54 7.13
C ILE A 52 -0.19 -2.88 7.27
N ARG A 53 -1.21 -2.98 8.13
CA ARG A 53 -1.96 -4.24 8.32
C ARG A 53 -2.66 -4.72 7.05
N ASP A 54 -3.16 -3.78 6.24
CA ASP A 54 -3.79 -4.12 4.97
C ASP A 54 -2.75 -4.56 3.93
N PHE A 55 -1.59 -3.92 3.87
CA PHE A 55 -0.50 -4.38 3.00
C PHE A 55 0.06 -5.72 3.45
N ASP A 56 0.21 -5.96 4.75
CA ASP A 56 0.60 -7.26 5.30
C ASP A 56 -0.35 -8.35 4.81
N LYS A 57 -1.66 -8.10 4.86
CA LYS A 57 -2.66 -9.05 4.39
C LYS A 57 -2.63 -9.23 2.87
N ALA A 58 -2.41 -8.15 2.11
CA ALA A 58 -2.27 -8.21 0.66
C ALA A 58 -1.06 -9.07 0.25
N ILE A 59 0.07 -8.92 0.95
CA ILE A 59 1.31 -9.67 0.75
C ILE A 59 1.15 -11.14 1.18
N GLU A 60 0.49 -11.42 2.31
CA GLU A 60 0.17 -12.79 2.74
C GLU A 60 -0.65 -13.53 1.67
N LEU A 61 -1.60 -12.83 1.03
CA LEU A 61 -2.45 -13.39 -0.02
C LEU A 61 -1.76 -13.48 -1.38
N ASN A 62 -0.87 -12.54 -1.70
CA ASN A 62 -0.07 -12.51 -2.92
C ASN A 62 1.35 -11.98 -2.63
N PRO A 63 2.32 -12.87 -2.36
CA PRO A 63 3.68 -12.49 -2.02
C PRO A 63 4.45 -11.78 -3.13
N GLU A 64 3.98 -11.85 -4.38
CA GLU A 64 4.60 -11.18 -5.54
C GLU A 64 3.94 -9.82 -5.83
N TYR A 65 3.05 -9.34 -4.96
CA TYR A 65 2.33 -8.09 -5.21
C TYR A 65 3.18 -6.86 -4.90
N ALA A 66 4.01 -6.46 -5.86
CA ALA A 66 4.98 -5.38 -5.72
C ALA A 66 4.40 -4.05 -5.17
N LEU A 67 3.18 -3.66 -5.61
CA LEU A 67 2.51 -2.46 -5.12
C LEU A 67 2.18 -2.49 -3.62
N ALA A 68 1.95 -3.67 -3.03
CA ALA A 68 1.68 -3.78 -1.60
C ALA A 68 2.94 -3.53 -0.77
N TYR A 69 4.10 -4.04 -1.20
CA TYR A 69 5.40 -3.70 -0.60
C TYR A 69 5.70 -2.21 -0.76
N PHE A 70 5.46 -1.65 -1.95
CA PHE A 70 5.67 -0.23 -2.19
C PHE A 70 4.85 0.67 -1.25
N GLY A 71 3.55 0.36 -1.12
CA GLY A 71 2.64 1.09 -0.23
C GLY A 71 2.99 0.92 1.25
N ARG A 72 3.42 -0.28 1.67
CA ARG A 72 3.88 -0.57 3.03
C ARG A 72 5.17 0.16 3.36
N GLY A 73 6.11 0.21 2.41
CA GLY A 73 7.35 0.95 2.52
C GLY A 73 7.10 2.43 2.79
N GLY A 74 6.22 3.05 1.99
CA GLY A 74 5.79 4.44 2.20
C GLY A 74 5.17 4.69 3.56
N ALA A 75 4.34 3.75 4.06
CA ALA A 75 3.74 3.83 5.39
C ALA A 75 4.80 3.80 6.51
N TYR A 76 5.82 2.93 6.39
CA TYR A 76 6.92 2.88 7.35
C TYR A 76 7.75 4.17 7.35
N ILE A 77 8.07 4.73 6.18
CA ILE A 77 8.78 6.01 6.09
C ILE A 77 8.02 7.12 6.82
N ARG A 78 6.70 7.21 6.62
CA ARG A 78 5.85 8.21 7.31
C ARG A 78 5.79 8.04 8.82
N LEU A 79 6.01 6.82 9.32
CA LEU A 79 6.16 6.52 10.74
C LEU A 79 7.60 6.70 11.26
N ASN A 80 8.49 7.32 10.48
CA ASN A 80 9.92 7.47 10.79
C ASN A 80 10.66 6.13 10.96
N ARG A 81 10.10 5.04 10.41
CA ARG A 81 10.69 3.70 10.37
C ARG A 81 11.45 3.52 9.06
N ILE A 82 12.47 4.36 8.88
CA ILE A 82 13.12 4.58 7.59
C ILE A 82 13.74 3.30 7.03
N LYS A 83 14.50 2.57 7.85
CA LYS A 83 15.15 1.31 7.46
C LYS A 83 14.17 0.26 6.94
N GLU A 84 13.03 0.14 7.60
CA GLU A 84 11.99 -0.83 7.21
C GLU A 84 11.32 -0.38 5.91
N GLY A 85 11.03 0.91 5.77
CA GLY A 85 10.45 1.44 4.52
C GLY A 85 11.34 1.22 3.30
N CYS A 86 12.64 1.40 3.47
CA CYS A 86 13.65 1.16 2.43
C CYS A 86 13.72 -0.30 1.99
N ALA A 87 13.78 -1.24 2.93
CA ALA A 87 13.81 -2.67 2.64
C ALA A 87 12.57 -3.13 1.85
N GLU A 88 11.40 -2.58 2.17
CA GLU A 88 10.15 -2.85 1.44
C GLU A 88 10.20 -2.33 0.00
N TRP A 89 10.78 -1.15 -0.22
CA TRP A 89 10.95 -0.58 -1.55
C TRP A 89 11.96 -1.35 -2.40
N GLU A 90 13.04 -1.85 -1.81
CA GLU A 90 13.95 -2.78 -2.48
C GLU A 90 13.23 -4.06 -2.92
N MET A 91 12.40 -4.63 -2.03
CA MET A 91 11.58 -5.80 -2.36
C MET A 91 10.60 -5.51 -3.51
N ALA A 92 9.91 -4.38 -3.48
CA ALA A 92 9.00 -3.96 -4.54
C ALA A 92 9.72 -3.82 -5.90
N CYS A 93 10.92 -3.25 -5.90
CA CYS A 93 11.72 -3.10 -7.12
C CYS A 93 12.20 -4.46 -7.66
N GLY A 94 12.59 -5.40 -6.78
CA GLY A 94 12.90 -6.77 -7.17
C GLY A 94 11.73 -7.51 -7.85
N LEU A 95 10.49 -7.10 -7.54
CA LEU A 95 9.25 -7.62 -8.14
C LEU A 95 8.75 -6.82 -9.37
N GLY A 96 9.52 -5.83 -9.84
CA GLY A 96 9.22 -5.08 -11.06
C GLY A 96 8.57 -3.71 -10.87
N GLU A 97 8.29 -3.26 -9.64
CA GLU A 97 7.85 -1.88 -9.35
C GLU A 97 9.00 -1.06 -8.77
N CYS A 98 9.80 -0.44 -9.65
CA CYS A 98 10.87 0.49 -9.27
C CYS A 98 10.46 1.97 -9.47
N SER A 99 9.16 2.26 -9.48
CA SER A 99 8.61 3.50 -10.04
C SER A 99 8.64 4.73 -9.09
N GLY A 100 9.06 4.60 -7.83
CA GLY A 100 8.87 5.66 -6.82
C GLY A 100 10.10 6.41 -6.31
N LEU A 101 11.32 5.87 -6.48
CA LEU A 101 12.53 6.57 -6.09
C LEU A 101 13.49 6.57 -7.27
N ASN A 102 13.92 7.76 -7.67
CA ASN A 102 15.20 7.85 -8.34
C ASN A 102 16.21 7.11 -7.46
N TYR A 103 17.00 6.18 -8.01
CA TYR A 103 17.95 5.34 -7.26
C TYR A 103 18.76 6.18 -6.24
N ALA A 104 19.12 7.41 -6.62
CA ALA A 104 19.82 8.40 -5.80
C ALA A 104 19.05 8.96 -4.57
N ILE A 105 17.71 9.02 -4.61
CA ILE A 105 16.88 9.43 -3.47
C ILE A 105 16.74 8.28 -2.48
N GLN A 106 16.69 7.03 -2.98
CA GLN A 106 16.66 5.84 -2.17
C GLN A 106 17.99 5.68 -1.41
N GLU A 107 19.14 5.79 -2.08
CA GLU A 107 20.46 5.78 -1.41
C GLU A 107 20.52 6.85 -0.29
N ARG A 108 20.11 8.09 -0.57
CA ARG A 108 20.21 9.17 0.43
C ARG A 108 19.25 9.06 1.62
N LEU A 109 18.08 8.44 1.44
CA LEU A 109 17.12 8.20 2.53
C LEU A 109 17.42 6.92 3.30
N CYS A 110 18.10 5.96 2.67
CA CYS A 110 18.29 4.61 3.19
C CYS A 110 19.74 4.35 3.70
N GLU A 111 20.65 5.31 3.53
CA GLU A 111 21.95 5.42 4.22
C GLU A 111 21.81 5.77 5.72
#